data_AF-A0A2E8V330-F1
#
_entry.id   AF-A0A2E8V330-F1
#
_cell.length_a   1.000
_cell.length_b   1.000
_cell.length_c   1.000
_cell.angle_alpha   90.00
_cell.angle_beta   90.00
_cell.angle_gamma   90.00
#
_symmetry.space_group_name_H-M   'P 1'
#
loop_
_entity.id
_entity.type
_entity.pdbx_description
1 polymer ?
#
loop_
_entity_poly.entity_id
_entity_poly.type
_entity_poly.pdbx_seq_one_letter_code
_entity_poly.pdbx_strand_id
1 'polypeptide(L)'
;MRVVGGRVHIGQRLMKLDGTPVGQVKSLRTRDSEDVKEASQGEEVAVAIQGPTVGRHIDELDEFYVDVPEKHAKRLKKIELTPIEQEILDELIRLHRKENHFWGR
;
A
#
# COMPACT_ATOMS: atom_id res chain seq x y z
N MET A 1 9.66 8.49 1.91
CA MET A 1 8.21 8.26 1.73
C MET A 1 7.56 8.36 3.10
N ARG A 2 6.29 8.76 3.17
CA ARG A 2 5.54 8.83 4.42
C ARG A 2 4.36 7.89 4.36
N VAL A 3 4.11 7.15 5.44
CA VAL A 3 2.93 6.29 5.54
C VAL A 3 1.72 7.15 5.88
N VAL A 4 0.78 7.30 4.94
CA VAL A 4 -0.41 8.15 5.12
C VAL A 4 -1.46 7.48 6.02
N GLY A 5 -1.62 6.16 5.91
CA GLY A 5 -2.58 5.40 6.70
C GLY A 5 -2.26 3.92 6.72
N GLY A 6 -2.62 3.26 7.84
CA GLY A 6 -2.36 1.86 8.07
C GLY A 6 -0.89 1.54 8.35
N ARG A 7 -0.46 0.35 7.91
CA ARG A 7 0.90 -0.17 8.09
C ARG A 7 1.42 -0.77 6.80
N VAL A 8 2.67 -0.48 6.49
CA VAL A 8 3.39 -1.09 5.36
C VAL A 8 4.41 -2.09 5.88
N HIS A 9 4.51 -3.23 5.22
CA HIS A 9 5.43 -4.31 5.58
C HIS A 9 6.32 -4.69 4.40
N ILE A 10 7.54 -5.13 4.67
CA ILE A 10 8.42 -5.70 3.64
C ILE A 10 7.71 -6.86 2.93
N GLY A 11 7.84 -6.92 1.61
CA GLY A 11 7.26 -7.95 0.76
C GLY A 11 5.85 -7.63 0.27
N GLN A 12 5.24 -6.53 0.69
CA GLN A 12 3.96 -6.10 0.15
C GLN A 12 4.09 -5.55 -1.26
N ARG A 13 3.07 -5.81 -2.09
CA ARG A 13 2.98 -5.28 -3.44
C ARG A 13 2.35 -3.91 -3.40
N LEU A 14 2.79 -3.03 -4.28
CA LEU A 14 2.31 -1.66 -4.40
C LEU A 14 1.61 -1.47 -5.74
N MET A 15 0.59 -0.64 -5.73
CA MET A 15 -0.18 -0.25 -6.89
C MET A 15 -0.46 1.26 -6.85
N LYS A 16 -0.66 1.87 -8.01
CA LYS A 16 -1.12 3.25 -8.13
C LYS A 16 -2.61 3.35 -7.82
N LEU A 17 -3.10 4.58 -7.63
CA LEU A 17 -4.51 4.88 -7.38
C LEU A 17 -5.44 4.49 -8.53
N ASP A 18 -4.89 4.30 -9.73
CA ASP A 18 -5.61 3.87 -10.92
C ASP A 18 -5.73 2.35 -11.05
N GLY A 19 -5.07 1.56 -10.19
CA GLY A 19 -5.07 0.11 -10.26
C GLY A 19 -3.76 -0.48 -10.81
N THR A 20 -2.89 0.34 -11.37
CA THR A 20 -1.68 -0.12 -12.06
C THR A 20 -0.68 -0.71 -11.06
N PRO A 21 -0.22 -1.96 -11.26
CA PRO A 21 0.79 -2.56 -10.40
C PRO A 21 2.14 -1.87 -10.61
N VAL A 22 2.80 -1.52 -9.52
CA VAL A 22 4.07 -0.78 -9.54
C VAL A 22 5.25 -1.71 -9.26
N GLY A 23 5.16 -2.50 -8.19
CA GLY A 23 6.26 -3.35 -7.75
C GLY A 23 6.04 -3.91 -6.35
N GLN A 24 7.13 -4.30 -5.71
CA GLN A 24 7.11 -4.89 -4.37
C GLN A 24 8.10 -4.18 -3.44
N VAL A 25 7.70 -3.97 -2.19
CA VAL A 25 8.59 -3.43 -1.15
C VAL A 25 9.68 -4.44 -0.84
N LYS A 26 10.93 -4.09 -1.14
CA LYS A 26 12.12 -4.92 -0.92
C LYS A 26 12.73 -4.70 0.46
N SER A 27 12.81 -3.45 0.91
CA SER A 27 13.32 -3.10 2.24
C SER A 27 12.72 -1.78 2.72
N LEU A 28 12.65 -1.63 4.04
CA LEU A 28 12.23 -0.42 4.73
C LEU A 28 13.36 0.02 5.66
N ARG A 29 13.68 1.30 5.66
CA ARG A 29 14.70 1.89 6.53
C ARG A 29 14.18 3.14 7.21
N THR A 30 14.50 3.28 8.49
CA THR A 30 14.21 4.50 9.24
C THR A 30 15.18 5.61 8.86
N ARG A 31 14.90 6.83 9.35
CA ARG A 31 15.78 7.99 9.18
C ARG A 31 17.17 7.75 9.79
N ASP A 32 17.25 6.98 10.86
CA ASP A 32 18.49 6.59 11.55
C ASP A 32 19.25 5.47 10.83
N SER A 33 18.82 5.11 9.61
CA SER A 33 19.42 4.07 8.77
C SER A 33 19.32 2.64 9.32
N GLU A 34 18.36 2.39 10.22
CA GLU A 34 18.06 1.04 10.70
C GLU A 34 17.06 0.35 9.78
N ASP A 35 17.35 -0.91 9.41
CA ASP A 35 16.42 -1.73 8.64
C ASP A 35 15.25 -2.19 9.52
N VAL A 36 14.03 -1.82 9.13
CA VAL A 36 12.79 -2.16 9.84
C VAL A 36 11.92 -3.09 9.01
N LYS A 37 11.10 -3.90 9.67
CA LYS A 37 10.21 -4.86 8.98
C LYS A 37 8.87 -4.24 8.59
N GLU A 38 8.42 -3.27 9.37
CA GLU A 38 7.17 -2.56 9.18
C GLU A 38 7.34 -1.07 9.47
N ALA A 39 6.46 -0.26 8.90
CA ALA A 39 6.32 1.16 9.23
C ALA A 39 4.83 1.48 9.40
N SER A 40 4.54 2.28 10.41
CA SER A 40 3.20 2.68 10.82
C SER A 40 2.83 4.06 10.30
N GLN A 41 1.55 4.38 10.38
CA GLN A 41 1.01 5.68 9.99
C GLN A 41 1.78 6.84 10.61
N GLY A 42 2.11 7.83 9.78
CA GLY A 42 2.85 9.03 10.18
C GLY A 42 4.37 8.87 10.12
N GLU A 43 4.89 7.64 10.02
CA GLU A 43 6.33 7.43 9.94
C GLU A 43 6.89 7.78 8.55
N GLU A 44 8.04 8.43 8.56
CA GLU A 44 8.82 8.73 7.37
C GLU A 44 9.95 7.71 7.23
N VAL A 45 9.83 6.86 6.21
CA VAL A 45 10.77 5.78 5.96
C VAL A 45 11.27 5.81 4.53
N ALA A 46 12.51 5.37 4.35
CA ALA A 46 13.08 5.08 3.05
C ALA A 46 12.60 3.69 2.61
N VAL A 47 11.86 3.65 1.50
CA VAL A 47 11.27 2.43 0.96
C VAL A 47 12.02 2.07 -0.32
N ALA A 48 12.62 0.89 -0.36
CA ALA A 48 13.18 0.35 -1.59
C ALA A 48 12.10 -0.48 -2.29
N ILE A 49 11.71 -0.09 -3.50
CA ILE A 49 10.72 -0.81 -4.31
C ILE A 49 11.43 -1.54 -5.44
N GLN A 50 11.20 -2.85 -5.55
CA GLN A 50 11.70 -3.67 -6.64
C GLN A 50 10.72 -3.65 -7.81
N GLY A 51 11.21 -3.37 -9.01
CA GLY A 51 10.43 -3.35 -10.25
C GLY A 51 10.42 -1.99 -10.95
N PRO A 52 9.87 -0.92 -10.33
CA PRO A 52 9.69 0.36 -11.01
C PRO A 52 11.00 1.15 -11.09
N THR A 53 11.05 2.13 -11.99
CA THR A 53 12.15 3.08 -12.12
C THR A 53 11.57 4.48 -11.91
N VAL A 54 12.17 5.24 -10.98
CA VAL A 54 11.78 6.63 -10.68
C VAL A 54 12.06 7.51 -11.90
N GLY A 55 11.12 8.38 -12.27
CA GLY A 55 11.15 9.24 -13.46
C GLY A 55 10.80 8.52 -14.77
N ARG A 56 10.31 7.27 -14.69
CA ARG A 56 9.78 6.52 -15.86
C ARG A 56 8.46 5.84 -15.55
N HIS A 57 8.42 5.07 -14.47
CA HIS A 57 7.22 4.33 -14.05
C HIS A 57 6.51 5.00 -12.87
N ILE A 58 7.28 5.65 -12.00
CA ILE A 58 6.80 6.37 -10.82
C ILE A 58 7.48 7.74 -10.74
N ASP A 59 6.77 8.73 -10.25
CA ASP A 59 7.29 10.08 -10.06
C ASP A 59 7.37 10.46 -8.58
N GLU A 60 8.14 11.52 -8.30
CA GLU A 60 8.16 12.10 -6.96
C GLU A 60 6.78 12.66 -6.63
N LEU A 61 6.35 12.51 -5.36
CA LEU A 61 5.02 12.88 -4.87
C LEU A 61 3.86 11.97 -5.33
N ASP A 62 4.13 10.90 -6.08
CA ASP A 62 3.12 9.87 -6.34
C ASP A 62 2.67 9.19 -5.04
N GLU A 63 1.37 8.94 -4.96
CA GLU A 63 0.75 8.16 -3.90
C GLU A 63 0.50 6.72 -4.36
N PHE A 64 0.60 5.77 -3.43
CA PHE A 64 0.47 4.33 -3.72
C PHE A 64 -0.42 3.66 -2.69
N TYR A 65 -1.20 2.68 -3.15
CA TYR A 65 -1.86 1.72 -2.28
C TYR A 65 -1.06 0.43 -2.19
N VAL A 66 -1.26 -0.29 -1.08
CA VAL A 66 -0.84 -1.69 -0.99
C VAL A 66 -1.82 -2.53 -1.79
N ASP A 67 -1.32 -3.36 -2.70
CA ASP A 67 -2.13 -4.33 -3.43
C ASP A 67 -2.51 -5.48 -2.48
N VAL A 68 -3.68 -5.35 -1.87
CA VAL A 68 -4.25 -6.30 -0.91
C VAL A 68 -5.07 -7.35 -1.67
N PRO A 69 -4.75 -8.64 -1.59
CA PRO A 69 -5.56 -9.67 -2.26
C PRO A 69 -6.98 -9.78 -1.68
N GLU A 70 -7.93 -10.22 -2.50
CA GLU A 70 -9.35 -10.35 -2.13
C GLU A 70 -9.58 -11.11 -0.81
N LYS A 71 -8.85 -12.21 -0.60
CA LYS A 71 -8.93 -13.04 0.62
C LYS A 71 -8.55 -12.26 1.89
N HIS A 72 -7.60 -11.33 1.78
CA HIS A 72 -7.17 -10.49 2.89
C HIS A 72 -8.13 -9.32 3.11
N ALA A 73 -8.63 -8.71 2.04
CA ALA A 73 -9.63 -7.65 2.13
C ALA A 73 -10.90 -8.10 2.86
N LYS A 74 -11.40 -9.33 2.60
CA LYS A 74 -12.54 -9.90 3.35
C LYS A 74 -12.27 -10.07 4.84
N ARG A 75 -11.01 -10.32 5.23
CA ARG A 75 -10.62 -10.43 6.63
C ARG A 75 -10.54 -9.06 7.29
N LEU A 76 -9.99 -8.06 6.59
CA LEU A 76 -9.90 -6.68 7.08
C LEU A 76 -11.28 -6.10 7.41
N LYS A 77 -12.31 -6.41 6.60
CA LYS A 77 -13.71 -6.02 6.89
C LYS A 77 -14.28 -6.56 8.20
N LYS A 78 -13.69 -7.62 8.78
CA LYS A 78 -14.17 -8.26 10.01
C LYS A 78 -13.42 -7.77 11.25
N ILE A 79 -12.41 -6.91 11.08
CA ILE A 79 -11.56 -6.39 12.15
C ILE A 79 -11.96 -4.93 12.37
N GLU A 80 -11.79 -4.43 13.59
CA GLU A 80 -11.92 -3.01 13.86
C GLU A 80 -10.75 -2.25 13.22
N LEU A 81 -11.06 -1.48 12.18
CA LEU A 81 -10.14 -0.60 11.49
C LEU A 81 -10.33 0.83 11.99
N THR A 82 -9.27 1.63 11.99
CA THR A 82 -9.40 3.06 12.22
C THR A 82 -10.22 3.70 11.09
N PRO A 83 -10.84 4.88 11.31
CA PRO A 83 -11.63 5.55 10.27
C PRO A 83 -10.86 5.76 8.96
N ILE A 84 -9.57 6.10 9.06
CA ILE A 84 -8.68 6.29 7.91
C ILE A 84 -8.42 4.96 7.18
N GLU A 85 -8.13 3.89 7.92
CA GLU A 85 -7.94 2.57 7.31
C GLU A 85 -9.22 2.05 6.64
N GLN A 86 -10.39 2.35 7.21
CA GLN A 86 -11.68 2.01 6.63
C GLN A 86 -11.93 2.77 5.32
N GLU A 87 -11.62 4.06 5.27
CA GLU A 87 -11.70 4.87 4.03
C GLU A 87 -10.77 4.33 2.94
N ILE A 88 -9.52 4.02 3.28
CA ILE A 88 -8.55 3.42 2.36
C ILE A 88 -9.05 2.07 1.85
N LEU A 89 -9.60 1.23 2.72
CA LEU A 89 -10.14 -0.08 2.33
C LEU A 89 -11.34 0.07 1.39
N ASP A 90 -12.24 1.01 1.66
CA ASP A 90 -13.41 1.26 0.81
C ASP A 90 -13.00 1.77 -0.57
N GLU A 91 -11.99 2.63 -0.64
CA GLU A 91 -11.41 3.10 -1.89
C GLU A 91 -10.75 1.97 -2.68
N LEU A 92 -9.98 1.12 -1.99
CA LEU A 92 -9.34 -0.05 -2.59
C LEU A 92 -10.38 -1.05 -3.13
N ILE A 93 -11.50 -1.24 -2.43
CA ILE A 93 -12.64 -2.04 -2.91
C ILE A 93 -13.26 -1.40 -4.15
N ARG A 94 -13.51 -0.09 -4.14
CA ARG A 94 -14.08 0.63 -5.29
C ARG A 94 -13.20 0.48 -6.52
N LEU A 95 -11.89 0.59 -6.34
CA LEU A 95 -10.90 0.46 -7.41
C LEU A 95 -10.94 -0.94 -8.02
N HIS A 96 -10.82 -1.99 -7.19
CA HIS A 96 -10.86 -3.37 -7.67
C HIS A 96 -12.21 -3.77 -8.26
N ARG A 97 -13.32 -3.16 -7.80
CA ARG A 97 -14.66 -3.42 -8.34
C ARG A 97 -14.88 -2.84 -9.73
N LYS A 98 -14.09 -1.86 -10.17
CA LYS A 98 -14.12 -1.39 -11.56
C LYS A 98 -13.71 -2.50 -12.53
N GLU A 99 -12.69 -3.26 -12.15
CA GLU A 99 -12.17 -4.39 -12.95
C GLU A 99 -12.93 -5.70 -12.66
N ASN A 100 -13.27 -5.96 -11.39
CA ASN A 100 -13.96 -7.18 -10.96
C ASN A 100 -15.09 -6.86 -9.97
N HIS A 101 -16.32 -6.79 -10.48
CA HIS A 101 -17.51 -6.44 -9.70
C HIS A 101 -17.73 -7.28 -8.42
N PHE A 102 -17.23 -8.51 -8.37
CA PHE A 102 -17.39 -9.41 -7.21
C PHE A 102 -16.29 -9.28 -6.15
N TRP A 103 -15.33 -8.40 -6.35
CA TRP A 103 -14.18 -8.26 -5.48
C TRP A 103 -14.57 -7.80 -4.06
N GLY A 104 -14.03 -8.51 -3.06
CA GLY A 104 -14.24 -8.22 -1.63
C GLY A 104 -15.64 -8.57 -1.10
N ARG A 105 -16.36 -9.48 -1.77
CA ARG A 105 -17.69 -9.96 -1.35
C ARG A 105 -17.63 -11.08 -0.32
#